data_AF-A0A3C0GMQ6-F1
#
_entry.id   AF-A0A3C0GMQ6-F1
#
_cell.length_a   1.000
_cell.length_b   1.000
_cell.length_c   1.000
_cell.angle_alpha   90.00
_cell.angle_beta   90.00
_cell.angle_gamma   90.00
#
_symmetry.space_group_name_H-M   'P 1'
#
loop_
_entity.id
_entity.type
_entity.pdbx_description
1 polymer ?
#
loop_
_entity_poly.entity_id
_entity_poly.type
_entity_poly.pdbx_seq_one_letter_code
_entity_poly.pdbx_strand_id
1 'polypeptide(L)'
;MPDNLPMNFNGFPRLSGHQLLSLDGADAAVFAHAQFASDVTALPPRHWQWSAWLSAKGRTIAVFQLIRVDPERILLVLADGDADAIASQLQRFVFRRKVRIGVCDDRIVAGSFTAPDAASGAAIAVDGETLELDVGSDALPRTLRIAPLQDHACADDAAFTLAWRQSDLRYGVPRLAQDQREQWTPQ
;
A
#
# COMPACT_ATOMS: atom_id res chain seq x y z
N MET A 1 -15.54 -13.19 21.46
CA MET A 1 -16.32 -11.99 21.06
C MET A 1 -17.01 -12.34 19.76
N PRO A 2 -18.34 -12.33 19.68
CA PRO A 2 -19.04 -12.58 18.42
C PRO A 2 -18.66 -11.50 17.41
N ASP A 3 -18.47 -11.94 16.18
CA ASP A 3 -17.91 -11.20 15.07
C ASP A 3 -18.98 -10.29 14.46
N ASN A 4 -19.03 -9.03 14.89
CA ASN A 4 -20.01 -8.03 14.42
C ASN A 4 -19.50 -7.22 13.21
N LEU A 5 -18.63 -7.79 12.37
CA LEU A 5 -18.40 -7.19 11.06
C LEU A 5 -19.66 -7.45 10.22
N PRO A 6 -20.39 -6.42 9.76
CA PRO A 6 -21.45 -6.63 8.79
C PRO A 6 -20.79 -7.16 7.51
N MET A 7 -20.79 -8.47 7.31
CA MET A 7 -20.05 -9.12 6.21
C MET A 7 -20.71 -8.96 4.83
N ASN A 8 -21.74 -8.12 4.72
CA ASN A 8 -22.48 -7.94 3.47
C ASN A 8 -21.98 -6.69 2.74
N PHE A 9 -20.67 -6.60 2.50
CA PHE A 9 -20.10 -5.62 1.58
C PHE A 9 -20.00 -6.28 0.21
N ASN A 10 -20.49 -5.60 -0.83
CA ASN A 10 -20.43 -6.10 -2.19
C ASN A 10 -19.60 -5.16 -3.05
N GLY A 11 -18.81 -5.73 -3.97
CA GLY A 11 -17.91 -4.97 -4.84
C GLY A 11 -16.67 -4.44 -4.12
N PHE A 12 -16.13 -3.33 -4.63
CA PHE A 12 -14.87 -2.75 -4.19
C PHE A 12 -15.07 -1.28 -3.74
N PRO A 13 -15.59 -1.02 -2.51
CA PRO A 13 -15.70 0.34 -2.01
C PRO A 13 -14.33 0.99 -1.84
N ARG A 14 -14.28 2.31 -2.03
CA ARG A 14 -13.05 3.10 -1.88
C ARG A 14 -12.58 3.09 -0.43
N LEU A 15 -11.27 2.92 -0.24
CA LEU A 15 -10.59 3.06 1.03
C LEU A 15 -9.98 4.46 1.13
N SER A 16 -10.81 5.48 1.41
CA SER A 16 -10.45 6.90 1.31
C SER A 16 -9.26 7.36 2.16
N GLY A 17 -8.91 6.63 3.22
CA GLY A 17 -7.72 6.89 4.02
C GLY A 17 -6.40 6.41 3.38
N HIS A 18 -6.46 5.63 2.29
CA HIS A 18 -5.26 5.14 1.62
C HIS A 18 -4.79 6.13 0.56
N GLN A 19 -3.48 6.38 0.55
CA GLN A 19 -2.82 7.21 -0.45
C GLN A 19 -1.77 6.40 -1.22
N LEU A 20 -1.46 6.86 -2.42
CA LEU A 20 -0.52 6.19 -3.32
C LEU A 20 0.67 7.10 -3.62
N LEU A 21 1.86 6.51 -3.58
CA LEU A 21 3.09 7.15 -4.02
C LEU A 21 3.76 6.30 -5.09
N SER A 22 4.19 6.89 -6.20
CA SER A 22 5.01 6.23 -7.21
C SER A 22 6.48 6.58 -7.09
N LEU A 23 7.31 5.60 -7.42
CA LEU A 23 8.74 5.73 -7.68
C LEU A 23 8.97 5.20 -9.10
N ASP A 24 9.20 6.11 -10.04
CA ASP A 24 9.28 5.80 -11.47
C ASP A 24 10.67 6.08 -12.06
N GLY A 25 11.23 5.12 -12.79
CA GLY A 25 12.46 5.23 -13.55
C GLY A 25 13.44 4.07 -13.30
N ALA A 26 14.48 4.00 -14.13
CA ALA A 26 15.46 2.91 -14.13
C ALA A 26 16.18 2.66 -12.78
N ASP A 27 16.26 3.67 -11.90
CA ASP A 27 16.86 3.53 -10.57
C ASP A 27 15.84 3.28 -9.44
N ALA A 28 14.54 3.13 -9.73
CA ALA A 28 13.47 3.06 -8.72
C ALA A 28 13.70 1.94 -7.68
N ALA A 29 14.00 0.72 -8.14
CA ALA A 29 14.22 -0.42 -7.25
C ALA A 29 15.48 -0.26 -6.37
N VAL A 30 16.58 0.23 -6.93
CA VAL A 30 17.82 0.47 -6.20
C VAL A 30 17.65 1.61 -5.19
N PHE A 31 16.94 2.67 -5.58
CA PHE A 31 16.60 3.77 -4.68
C PHE A 31 15.73 3.28 -3.51
N ALA A 32 14.65 2.55 -3.79
CA ALA A 32 13.76 2.01 -2.77
C ALA A 32 14.49 1.06 -1.81
N HIS A 33 15.35 0.16 -2.33
CA HIS A 33 16.18 -0.72 -1.51
C HIS A 33 17.13 0.03 -0.57
N ALA A 34 17.65 1.18 -1.00
CA ALA A 34 18.53 2.00 -0.16
C ALA A 34 17.79 2.82 0.91
N GLN A 35 16.47 3.03 0.75
CA GLN A 35 15.68 3.83 1.68
C GLN A 35 14.86 2.97 2.67
N PHE A 36 14.37 1.82 2.25
CA PHE A 36 13.38 1.06 3.00
C PHE A 36 13.97 -0.15 3.72
N ALA A 37 13.29 -0.61 4.77
CA ALA A 37 13.74 -1.68 5.66
C ALA A 37 13.45 -3.10 5.11
N SER A 38 13.42 -3.28 3.78
CA SER A 38 13.19 -4.57 3.14
C SER A 38 14.02 -4.74 1.87
N ASP A 39 14.28 -5.99 1.47
CA ASP A 39 15.01 -6.26 0.23
C ASP A 39 14.10 -6.04 -1.00
N VAL A 40 14.09 -4.81 -1.50
CA VAL A 40 13.31 -4.44 -2.70
C VAL A 40 13.91 -5.02 -3.99
N THR A 41 15.22 -5.31 -4.02
CA THR A 41 15.85 -5.84 -5.24
C THR A 41 15.54 -7.31 -5.49
N ALA A 42 15.34 -8.08 -4.42
CA ALA A 42 14.90 -9.47 -4.48
C ALA A 42 13.40 -9.63 -4.79
N LEU A 43 12.58 -8.60 -4.56
CA LEU A 43 11.15 -8.63 -4.87
C LEU A 43 10.97 -8.71 -6.40
N PRO A 44 10.35 -9.76 -6.96
CA PRO A 44 10.16 -9.86 -8.40
C PRO A 44 9.18 -8.78 -8.91
N PRO A 45 9.25 -8.39 -10.20
CA PRO A 45 8.17 -7.64 -10.82
C PRO A 45 6.83 -8.35 -10.64
N ARG A 46 5.75 -7.57 -10.61
CA ARG A 46 4.38 -8.03 -10.31
C ARG A 46 4.25 -8.72 -8.95
N HIS A 47 5.03 -8.28 -7.97
CA HIS A 47 4.87 -8.74 -6.59
C HIS A 47 4.81 -7.57 -5.61
N TRP A 48 4.23 -7.83 -4.45
CA TRP A 48 4.17 -6.89 -3.35
C TRP A 48 4.77 -7.47 -2.08
N GLN A 49 5.20 -6.60 -1.17
CA GLN A 49 5.63 -6.97 0.17
C GLN A 49 5.33 -5.83 1.14
N TRP A 50 5.27 -6.13 2.44
CA TRP A 50 5.31 -5.10 3.47
C TRP A 50 6.71 -4.51 3.58
N SER A 51 6.78 -3.20 3.80
CA SER A 51 8.03 -2.50 4.08
C SER A 51 7.79 -1.32 5.02
N ALA A 52 8.88 -0.76 5.52
CA ALA A 52 8.86 0.41 6.38
C ALA A 52 9.97 1.38 5.98
N TRP A 53 9.71 2.66 6.19
CA TRP A 53 10.74 3.69 6.07
C TRP A 53 11.15 4.19 7.45
N LEU A 54 12.44 4.28 7.70
CA LEU A 54 13.02 4.56 9.00
C LEU A 54 13.84 5.85 8.96
N SER A 55 13.88 6.55 10.09
CA SER A 55 14.84 7.63 10.31
C SER A 55 16.26 7.07 10.49
N ALA A 56 17.25 7.95 10.39
CA ALA A 56 18.65 7.59 10.66
C ALA A 56 18.90 7.03 12.07
N LYS A 57 17.98 7.27 13.02
CA LYS A 57 18.00 6.69 14.39
C LYS A 57 17.28 5.35 14.49
N GLY A 58 16.84 4.78 13.37
CA GLY A 58 16.06 3.53 13.33
C GLY A 58 14.63 3.67 13.84
N ARG A 59 14.04 4.87 13.79
CA ARG A 59 12.64 5.10 14.19
C ARG A 59 11.70 5.04 12.99
N THR A 60 10.57 4.37 13.13
CA THR A 60 9.61 4.18 12.04
C THR A 60 8.95 5.50 11.63
N ILE A 61 9.14 5.90 10.38
CA ILE A 61 8.51 7.06 9.74
C ILE A 61 7.19 6.65 9.09
N ALA A 62 7.18 5.52 8.38
CA ALA A 62 6.00 5.01 7.69
C ALA A 62 6.06 3.47 7.54
N VAL A 63 4.89 2.84 7.46
CA VAL A 63 4.71 1.42 7.09
C VAL A 63 3.75 1.37 5.91
N PHE A 64 4.06 0.55 4.91
CA PHE A 64 3.30 0.50 3.65
C PHE A 64 3.45 -0.83 2.93
N GLN A 65 2.52 -1.10 2.02
CA GLN A 65 2.70 -2.15 1.02
C GLN A 65 3.52 -1.56 -0.13
N LEU A 66 4.66 -2.18 -0.43
CA LEU A 66 5.48 -1.86 -1.58
C LEU A 66 5.16 -2.84 -2.70
N ILE A 67 4.76 -2.31 -3.84
CA ILE A 67 4.40 -3.08 -5.03
C ILE A 67 5.43 -2.77 -6.11
N ARG A 68 6.15 -3.79 -6.58
CA ARG A 68 6.99 -3.68 -7.76
C ARG A 68 6.14 -4.02 -8.98
N VAL A 69 5.56 -3.01 -9.61
CA VAL A 69 4.65 -3.19 -10.76
C VAL A 69 5.42 -3.77 -11.95
N ASP A 70 6.57 -3.16 -12.25
CA ASP A 70 7.49 -3.55 -13.31
C ASP A 70 8.95 -3.19 -12.90
N PRO A 71 9.97 -3.40 -13.75
CA PRO A 71 11.35 -3.07 -13.41
C PRO A 71 11.62 -1.59 -13.08
N GLU A 72 10.84 -0.66 -13.62
CA GLU A 72 11.05 0.79 -13.48
C GLU A 72 9.98 1.47 -12.63
N ARG A 73 8.90 0.76 -12.26
CA ARG A 73 7.80 1.33 -11.47
C ARG A 73 7.56 0.59 -10.16
N ILE A 74 7.66 1.34 -9.07
CA ILE A 74 7.23 0.91 -7.73
C ILE A 74 6.08 1.79 -7.27
N LEU A 75 5.08 1.18 -6.65
CA LEU A 75 3.98 1.87 -5.96
C LEU A 75 4.05 1.57 -4.47
N LEU A 76 3.83 2.59 -3.65
CA LEU A 76 3.64 2.46 -2.21
C LEU A 76 2.16 2.71 -1.89
N VAL A 77 1.54 1.76 -1.20
CA VAL A 77 0.19 1.92 -0.64
C VAL A 77 0.33 2.33 0.82
N LEU A 78 0.05 3.60 1.08
CA LEU A 78 0.10 4.19 2.42
C LEU A 78 -1.30 4.08 3.01
N ALA A 79 -1.47 3.19 3.98
CA ALA A 79 -2.75 3.03 4.66
C ALA A 79 -3.01 4.16 5.68
N ASP A 80 -1.93 4.74 6.20
CA ASP A 80 -1.90 5.93 7.04
C ASP A 80 -0.72 6.81 6.61
N GLY A 81 -0.73 8.05 7.08
CA GLY A 81 0.32 9.02 6.83
C GLY A 81 -0.09 10.06 5.80
N ASP A 82 0.90 10.75 5.26
CA ASP A 82 0.72 11.87 4.34
C ASP A 82 1.69 11.65 3.18
N ALA A 83 1.14 11.27 2.03
CA ALA A 83 1.91 10.93 0.84
C ALA A 83 2.73 12.12 0.34
N ASP A 84 2.21 13.35 0.39
CA ASP A 84 2.93 14.56 0.00
C ASP A 84 4.12 14.83 0.91
N ALA A 85 3.92 14.69 2.23
CA ALA A 85 4.99 14.83 3.19
C ALA A 85 6.06 13.75 2.98
N ILE A 86 5.67 12.50 2.78
CA ILE A 86 6.60 11.39 2.54
C ILE A 86 7.36 11.59 1.21
N ALA A 87 6.66 11.95 0.14
CA ALA A 87 7.24 12.26 -1.17
C ALA A 87 8.31 13.36 -1.05
N SER A 88 7.94 14.47 -0.42
CA SER A 88 8.81 15.63 -0.20
C SER A 88 10.08 15.25 0.57
N GLN A 89 9.94 14.39 1.58
CA GLN A 89 11.08 13.94 2.36
C GLN A 89 11.97 12.97 1.58
N LEU A 90 11.39 12.00 0.85
CA LEU A 90 12.12 11.05 0.01
C LEU A 90 12.87 11.76 -1.13
N GLN A 91 12.29 12.82 -1.70
CA GLN A 91 12.90 13.60 -2.77
C GLN A 91 14.27 14.16 -2.38
N ARG A 92 14.49 14.44 -1.08
CA ARG A 92 15.77 14.92 -0.54
C ARG A 92 16.90 13.89 -0.65
N PHE A 93 16.57 12.61 -0.87
CA PHE A 93 17.55 11.53 -1.03
C PHE A 93 17.83 11.19 -2.51
N VAL A 94 17.16 11.86 -3.45
CA VAL A 94 17.35 11.64 -4.89
C VAL A 94 18.61 12.37 -5.37
N PHE A 95 19.77 11.72 -5.21
CA PHE A 95 21.06 12.24 -5.68
C PHE A 95 21.57 11.43 -6.87
N ARG A 96 21.65 12.07 -8.05
CA ARG A 96 22.17 11.45 -9.29
C ARG A 96 21.49 10.12 -9.68
N ARG A 97 20.23 9.93 -9.28
CA ARG A 97 19.42 8.76 -9.64
C ARG A 97 18.36 9.12 -10.66
N LYS A 98 18.09 8.21 -11.59
CA LYS A 98 16.99 8.26 -12.54
C LYS A 98 15.72 7.69 -11.89
N VAL A 99 15.20 8.44 -10.91
CA VAL A 99 13.95 8.14 -10.22
C VAL A 99 13.15 9.42 -10.05
N ARG A 100 11.84 9.34 -10.29
CA ARG A 100 10.85 10.38 -10.02
C ARG A 100 9.94 9.88 -8.91
N ILE A 101 9.63 10.76 -7.97
CA ILE A 101 8.76 10.46 -6.83
C ILE A 101 7.53 11.34 -6.97
N GLY A 102 6.33 10.76 -6.92
CA GLY A 102 5.09 11.52 -7.10
C GLY A 102 3.91 10.87 -6.40
N VAL A 103 2.99 11.69 -5.89
CA VAL A 103 1.69 11.23 -5.38
C VAL A 103 0.81 10.86 -6.57
N CYS A 104 0.07 9.74 -6.48
CA CYS A 104 -0.85 9.31 -7.53
C CYS A 104 -2.29 9.73 -7.20
N ASP A 105 -2.75 10.83 -7.80
CA ASP A 105 -4.12 11.35 -7.62
C ASP A 105 -5.10 10.83 -8.69
N ASP A 106 -4.60 10.18 -9.73
CA ASP A 106 -5.36 9.60 -10.84
C ASP A 106 -5.87 8.18 -10.55
N ARG A 107 -5.49 7.62 -9.40
CA ARG A 107 -5.81 6.25 -8.97
C ARG A 107 -6.40 6.24 -7.57
N ILE A 108 -7.24 5.25 -7.31
CA ILE A 108 -7.76 4.98 -5.97
C ILE A 108 -7.39 3.60 -5.48
N VAL A 109 -7.45 3.43 -4.17
CA VAL A 109 -7.38 2.13 -3.51
C VAL A 109 -8.78 1.74 -3.06
N ALA A 110 -9.17 0.52 -3.38
CA ALA A 110 -10.44 -0.07 -2.99
C ALA A 110 -10.22 -1.46 -2.39
N GLY A 111 -11.15 -1.90 -1.54
CA GLY A 111 -11.06 -3.20 -0.87
C GLY A 111 -12.30 -4.05 -1.08
N SER A 112 -12.17 -5.36 -0.92
CA SER A 112 -13.28 -6.31 -0.81
C SER A 112 -12.96 -7.36 0.26
N PHE A 113 -13.99 -7.90 0.92
CA PHE A 113 -13.89 -9.06 1.81
C PHE A 113 -14.19 -10.38 1.07
N THR A 114 -13.69 -10.48 -0.16
CA THR A 114 -13.76 -11.68 -1.00
C THR A 114 -12.35 -12.14 -1.35
N ALA A 115 -12.23 -13.37 -1.86
CA ALA A 115 -10.96 -13.84 -2.39
C ALA A 115 -10.65 -13.08 -3.70
N PRO A 116 -9.36 -12.86 -4.03
CA PRO A 116 -8.96 -12.29 -5.31
C PRO A 116 -9.37 -13.21 -6.48
N ASP A 117 -9.60 -12.62 -7.64
CA ASP A 117 -9.95 -13.37 -8.85
C ASP A 117 -8.72 -14.03 -9.47
N ALA A 118 -7.57 -13.34 -9.47
CA ALA A 118 -6.35 -13.80 -10.12
C ALA A 118 -5.06 -13.55 -9.32
N ALA A 119 -5.04 -12.57 -8.41
CA ALA A 119 -3.91 -12.37 -7.51
C ALA A 119 -3.76 -13.55 -6.53
N SER A 120 -2.54 -13.85 -6.09
CA SER A 120 -2.30 -14.95 -5.15
C SER A 120 -1.05 -14.72 -4.32
N GLY A 121 -1.21 -14.69 -3.00
CA GLY A 121 -0.12 -14.37 -2.07
C GLY A 121 0.54 -13.03 -2.42
N ALA A 122 1.86 -13.06 -2.62
CA ALA A 122 2.60 -11.85 -2.99
C ALA A 122 2.47 -11.46 -4.47
N ALA A 123 1.98 -12.35 -5.35
CA ALA A 123 1.87 -12.08 -6.78
C ALA A 123 0.62 -11.25 -7.09
N ILE A 124 0.79 -10.13 -7.81
CA ILE A 124 -0.31 -9.26 -8.21
C ILE A 124 -0.86 -9.68 -9.58
N ALA A 125 -2.18 -9.56 -9.73
CA ALA A 125 -2.79 -9.58 -11.04
C ALA A 125 -2.90 -8.16 -11.61
N VAL A 126 -2.84 -8.07 -12.93
CA VAL A 126 -2.94 -6.81 -13.68
C VAL A 126 -3.95 -7.02 -14.79
N ASP A 127 -5.01 -6.22 -14.78
CA ASP A 127 -6.04 -6.19 -15.81
C ASP A 127 -6.21 -4.75 -16.31
N GLY A 128 -5.72 -4.47 -17.52
CA GLY A 128 -5.57 -3.11 -18.03
C GLY A 128 -4.72 -2.25 -17.10
N GLU A 129 -5.32 -1.21 -16.52
CA GLU A 129 -4.67 -0.30 -15.58
C GLU A 129 -4.90 -0.67 -14.10
N THR A 130 -5.73 -1.68 -13.85
CA THR A 130 -6.11 -2.14 -12.52
C THR A 130 -5.12 -3.18 -12.00
N LEU A 131 -4.65 -2.99 -10.77
CA LEU A 131 -3.87 -3.96 -10.01
C LEU A 131 -4.77 -4.64 -8.99
N GLU A 132 -4.65 -5.95 -8.86
CA GLU A 132 -5.31 -6.73 -7.82
C GLU A 132 -4.27 -7.39 -6.92
N LEU A 133 -4.49 -7.29 -5.61
CA LEU A 133 -3.63 -7.84 -4.57
C LEU A 133 -4.43 -8.78 -3.67
N ASP A 134 -3.83 -9.91 -3.35
CA ASP A 134 -4.26 -10.78 -2.27
C ASP A 134 -3.68 -10.25 -0.95
N VAL A 135 -4.53 -9.76 -0.06
CA VAL A 135 -4.13 -9.19 1.24
C VAL A 135 -4.84 -9.85 2.41
N GLY A 136 -5.45 -11.02 2.16
CA GLY A 136 -6.23 -11.77 3.13
C GLY A 136 -5.60 -13.10 3.51
N SER A 137 -6.44 -13.99 4.02
CA SER A 137 -6.13 -15.39 4.25
C SER A 137 -7.41 -16.21 4.10
N ASP A 138 -7.28 -17.55 4.10
CA ASP A 138 -8.44 -18.45 3.99
C ASP A 138 -9.53 -18.18 5.05
N ALA A 139 -9.14 -17.70 6.23
CA ALA A 139 -10.07 -17.40 7.33
C ALA A 139 -10.80 -16.06 7.17
N LEU A 140 -10.21 -15.10 6.44
CA LEU A 140 -10.79 -13.78 6.18
C LEU A 140 -10.28 -13.27 4.82
N PRO A 141 -10.85 -13.74 3.71
CA PRO A 141 -10.35 -13.38 2.40
C PRO A 141 -10.51 -11.86 2.18
N ARG A 142 -9.46 -11.25 1.63
CA ARG A 142 -9.42 -9.82 1.35
C ARG A 142 -8.69 -9.56 0.04
N THR A 143 -9.30 -8.73 -0.78
CA THR A 143 -8.69 -8.25 -2.02
C THR A 143 -8.54 -6.75 -1.93
N LEU A 144 -7.38 -6.25 -2.34
CA LEU A 144 -7.14 -4.82 -2.54
C LEU A 144 -6.98 -4.55 -4.03
N ARG A 145 -7.68 -3.55 -4.54
CA ARG A 145 -7.58 -3.10 -5.93
C ARG A 145 -7.04 -1.68 -6.00
N ILE A 146 -6.16 -1.46 -6.97
CA ILE A 146 -5.68 -0.12 -7.33
C ILE A 146 -6.11 0.12 -8.77
N ALA A 147 -7.04 1.04 -8.99
CA ALA A 147 -7.64 1.30 -10.28
C ALA A 147 -7.68 2.80 -10.59
N PRO A 148 -7.80 3.20 -11.87
CA PRO A 148 -8.07 4.59 -12.24
C PRO A 148 -9.29 5.15 -11.50
N LEU A 149 -9.22 6.41 -11.06
CA LEU A 149 -10.29 7.08 -10.32
C LEU A 149 -11.63 7.05 -11.09
N GLN A 150 -11.59 7.14 -12.41
CA GLN A 150 -12.77 7.14 -13.28
C GLN A 150 -13.53 5.79 -13.30
N ASP A 151 -12.84 4.68 -13.05
CA ASP A 151 -13.42 3.33 -13.13
C ASP A 151 -14.12 2.92 -11.83
N HIS A 152 -13.92 3.68 -10.76
CA HIS A 152 -14.46 3.38 -9.43
C HIS A 152 -15.24 4.58 -8.89
N ALA A 153 -16.45 4.77 -9.42
CA ALA A 153 -17.42 5.73 -8.90
C ALA A 153 -18.03 5.34 -7.53
N CYS A 154 -17.44 4.36 -6.83
CA CYS A 154 -18.00 3.85 -5.58
C CYS A 154 -17.81 4.87 -4.45
N ALA A 155 -18.91 5.22 -3.78
CA ALA A 155 -18.94 6.21 -2.72
C ALA A 155 -18.08 5.81 -1.53
N ASP A 156 -17.55 6.81 -0.82
CA ASP A 156 -16.91 6.60 0.47
C ASP A 156 -17.91 5.95 1.44
N ASP A 157 -17.63 4.72 1.85
CA ASP A 157 -18.39 4.01 2.86
C ASP A 157 -17.59 3.97 4.17
N ALA A 158 -18.03 4.78 5.14
CA ALA A 158 -17.39 4.87 6.44
C ALA A 158 -17.50 3.54 7.23
N ALA A 159 -18.59 2.79 7.07
CA ALA A 159 -18.76 1.49 7.74
C ALA A 159 -17.79 0.46 7.14
N PHE A 160 -17.63 0.46 5.81
CA PHE A 160 -16.63 -0.37 5.14
C PHE A 160 -15.20 0.00 5.56
N THR A 161 -14.88 1.29 5.58
CA THR A 161 -13.54 1.77 5.99
C THR A 161 -13.22 1.35 7.42
N LEU A 162 -14.19 1.43 8.33
CA LEU A 162 -14.04 0.95 9.71
C LEU A 162 -13.86 -0.57 9.76
N ALA A 163 -14.64 -1.33 9.00
CA ALA A 163 -14.52 -2.78 8.90
C ALA A 163 -13.14 -3.21 8.38
N TRP A 164 -12.62 -2.52 7.36
CA TRP A 164 -11.28 -2.74 6.81
C TRP A 164 -10.19 -2.45 7.85
N ARG A 165 -10.35 -1.37 8.62
CA ARG A 165 -9.41 -1.06 9.71
C ARG A 165 -9.47 -2.11 10.83
N GLN A 166 -10.64 -2.66 11.13
CA GLN A 166 -10.79 -3.75 12.10
C GLN A 166 -10.17 -5.06 11.60
N SER A 167 -10.23 -5.34 10.30
CA SER A 167 -9.55 -6.51 9.74
C SER A 167 -8.03 -6.34 9.75
N ASP A 168 -7.50 -5.15 9.48
CA ASP A 168 -6.07 -4.85 9.65
C ASP A 168 -5.57 -5.20 11.06
N LEU A 169 -6.34 -4.86 12.10
CA LEU A 169 -6.00 -5.21 13.48
C LEU A 169 -5.95 -6.72 13.71
N ARG A 170 -6.83 -7.50 13.07
CA ARG A 170 -6.82 -8.97 13.17
C ARG A 170 -5.61 -9.60 12.49
N TYR A 171 -5.16 -8.98 11.40
CA TYR A 171 -3.95 -9.38 10.69
C TYR A 171 -2.67 -8.85 11.34
N GLY A 172 -2.77 -8.08 12.42
CA GLY A 172 -1.61 -7.46 13.06
C GLY A 172 -0.92 -6.41 12.18
N VAL A 173 -1.63 -5.84 11.21
CA VAL A 173 -1.11 -4.78 10.34
C VAL A 173 -1.02 -3.49 11.17
N PRO A 174 0.20 -2.96 11.40
CA PRO A 174 0.36 -1.76 12.21
C PRO A 174 -0.20 -0.55 11.47
N ARG A 175 -0.97 0.27 12.20
CA ARG A 175 -1.45 1.57 11.74
C ARG A 175 -0.65 2.65 12.43
N LEU A 176 0.01 3.52 11.65
CA LEU A 176 0.91 4.54 12.17
C LEU A 176 0.28 5.92 11.95
N ALA A 177 -0.45 6.39 12.96
CA ALA A 177 -1.00 7.74 12.94
C ALA A 177 0.14 8.79 12.92
N GLN A 178 -0.16 9.99 12.42
CA GLN A 178 0.86 11.03 12.21
C GLN A 178 1.61 11.42 13.49
N ASP A 179 0.93 11.41 14.63
CA ASP A 179 1.48 11.68 15.95
C ASP A 179 2.43 10.58 16.43
N GLN A 180 2.28 9.35 15.94
CA GLN A 180 3.11 8.19 16.31
C GLN A 180 4.42 8.07 15.51
N ARG A 181 4.65 8.95 14.53
CA ARG A 181 5.88 8.96 13.73
C ARG A 181 7.10 9.12 14.63
N GLU A 182 8.13 8.33 14.31
CA GLU A 182 9.40 8.27 15.03
C GLU A 182 9.33 7.82 16.51
N GLN A 183 8.16 7.43 17.03
CA GLN A 183 8.04 6.90 18.40
C GLN A 183 8.46 5.44 18.52
N TRP A 184 8.36 4.68 17.42
CA TRP A 184 8.52 3.23 17.39
C TRP A 184 9.81 2.79 16.72
N THR A 185 10.30 1.60 17.08
CA THR A 185 11.26 0.83 16.29
C THR A 185 10.53 -0.17 15.39
N PRO A 186 11.20 -0.74 14.37
CA PRO A 186 10.56 -1.71 13.45
C PRO A 186 10.24 -3.07 14.08
N GLN A 187 10.89 -3.40 15.20
CA GLN A 187 10.78 -4.65 15.96
C GLN A 187 9.89 -4.48 17.19
#